data_AF-A0AAW2QEM7-F1
#
_entry.id   AF-A0AAW2QEM7-F1
#
_cell.length_a   1.000
_cell.length_b   1.000
_cell.length_c   1.000
_cell.angle_alpha   90.00
_cell.angle_beta   90.00
_cell.angle_gamma   90.00
#
_symmetry.space_group_name_H-M   'P 1'
#
loop_
_entity.id
_entity.type
_entity.pdbx_description
1 polymer ?
#
loop_
_entity_poly.entity_id
_entity_poly.type
_entity_poly.pdbx_seq_one_letter_code
_entity_poly.pdbx_strand_id
1 'polypeptide(L)'
;MQVLLSRVSFFGPKDVSNSNVLQKYRDSAEAVMCGLLPKSPTATSSRTDSGLVWVSQWNALQHPVASALLAVIYSDYMLTSRTAKISCDGHYFRPSDLRKFAMSQADYVLGDNPMKMSYLVGYGDKYPQYVHHRGASIPADATTGCKDGFQWLKSDKPNPNIAMGALVGGPFLNESFVDSRNNSMQTEPSTYNSAVIVGLLSSLVTTSSVVQSFT
;
A
#
# COMPACT_ATOMS: atom_id res chain seq x y z
N MET A 1 -4.69 -6.49 11.92
CA MET A 1 -5.31 -7.69 12.52
C MET A 1 -6.84 -7.64 12.49
N GLN A 2 -7.48 -6.51 12.82
CA GLN A 2 -8.94 -6.37 12.90
C GLN A 2 -9.68 -6.76 11.59
N VAL A 3 -9.24 -6.22 10.45
CA VAL A 3 -9.82 -6.52 9.12
C VAL A 3 -9.75 -8.00 8.77
N LEU A 4 -8.59 -8.65 8.96
CA LEU A 4 -8.42 -10.07 8.63
C LEU A 4 -9.25 -10.98 9.55
N LEU A 5 -9.33 -10.65 10.85
CA LEU A 5 -10.15 -11.41 11.80
C LEU A 5 -11.66 -11.23 11.54
N SER A 6 -12.09 -10.10 10.98
CA SER A 6 -13.49 -9.90 10.59
C SER A 6 -13.99 -10.95 9.58
N ARG A 7 -13.09 -11.63 8.84
CA ARG A 7 -13.41 -12.77 7.97
C ARG A 7 -14.25 -13.83 8.69
N VAL A 8 -13.94 -14.11 9.94
CA VAL A 8 -14.66 -15.13 10.72
C VAL A 8 -16.09 -14.70 11.00
N SER A 9 -16.35 -13.40 11.19
CA SER A 9 -17.73 -12.88 11.30
C SER A 9 -18.52 -13.01 9.99
N PHE A 10 -17.85 -12.92 8.83
CA PHE A 10 -18.52 -13.06 7.53
C PHE A 10 -18.78 -14.50 7.12
N PHE A 11 -17.87 -15.44 7.43
CA PHE A 11 -17.90 -16.81 6.88
C PHE A 11 -17.85 -17.93 7.92
N GLY A 12 -17.74 -17.60 9.21
CA GLY A 12 -17.71 -18.60 10.27
C GLY A 12 -19.07 -19.28 10.48
N PRO A 13 -19.09 -20.44 11.17
CA PRO A 13 -20.32 -21.07 11.65
C PRO A 13 -21.18 -20.06 12.43
N LYS A 14 -22.51 -20.10 12.27
CA LYS A 14 -23.43 -19.09 12.85
C LYS A 14 -23.22 -18.87 14.35
N ASP A 15 -22.94 -19.94 15.08
CA ASP A 15 -22.75 -19.96 16.53
C ASP A 15 -21.48 -19.21 16.95
N VAL A 16 -20.46 -19.21 16.08
CA VAL A 16 -19.18 -18.51 16.28
C VAL A 16 -19.30 -17.06 15.81
N SER A 17 -19.88 -16.84 14.62
CA SER A 17 -20.04 -15.53 13.97
C SER A 17 -20.88 -14.54 14.78
N ASN A 18 -21.85 -15.03 15.56
CA ASN A 18 -22.71 -14.23 16.44
C ASN A 18 -22.10 -13.93 17.82
N SER A 19 -20.85 -14.36 18.08
CA SER A 19 -20.20 -14.02 19.35
C SER A 19 -19.93 -12.51 19.45
N ASN A 20 -20.26 -11.93 20.61
CA ASN A 20 -20.03 -10.50 20.90
C ASN A 20 -18.58 -10.05 20.69
N VAL A 21 -17.62 -10.98 20.75
CA VAL A 21 -16.20 -10.71 20.51
C VAL A 21 -15.91 -10.54 19.02
N LEU A 22 -16.44 -11.41 18.15
CA LEU A 22 -16.23 -11.33 16.70
C LEU A 22 -16.96 -10.14 16.05
N GLN A 23 -18.11 -9.76 16.60
CA GLN A 23 -18.81 -8.54 16.18
C GLN A 23 -17.93 -7.29 16.37
N LYS A 24 -17.20 -7.18 17.50
CA LYS A 24 -16.27 -6.07 17.75
C LYS A 24 -15.13 -5.98 16.73
N TYR A 25 -14.64 -7.12 16.24
CA TYR A 25 -13.64 -7.15 15.17
C TYR A 25 -14.20 -6.61 13.85
N ARG A 26 -15.47 -6.94 13.54
CA ARG A 26 -16.18 -6.38 12.39
C ARG A 26 -16.39 -4.87 12.55
N ASP A 27 -16.89 -4.41 13.69
CA ASP A 27 -17.11 -2.98 13.95
C ASP A 27 -15.79 -2.20 13.83
N SER A 28 -14.70 -2.76 14.35
CA SER A 28 -13.37 -2.17 14.23
C SER A 28 -12.88 -2.14 12.77
N ALA A 29 -13.15 -3.19 11.99
CA ALA A 29 -12.83 -3.22 10.57
C ALA A 29 -13.65 -2.19 9.78
N GLU A 30 -14.95 -2.06 10.05
CA GLU A 30 -15.82 -1.06 9.44
C GLU A 30 -15.36 0.36 9.80
N ALA A 31 -14.98 0.61 11.05
CA ALA A 31 -14.41 1.90 11.47
C ALA A 31 -13.12 2.25 10.70
N VAL A 32 -12.24 1.26 10.49
CA VAL A 32 -11.04 1.45 9.65
C VAL A 32 -11.45 1.78 8.21
N MET A 33 -12.38 1.03 7.61
CA MET A 33 -12.86 1.30 6.25
C MET A 33 -13.48 2.71 6.12
N CYS A 34 -14.28 3.11 7.09
CA CYS A 34 -14.87 4.45 7.15
C CYS A 34 -13.80 5.54 7.24
N GLY A 35 -12.73 5.35 8.02
CA GLY A 35 -11.60 6.28 8.07
C GLY A 35 -10.83 6.36 6.74
N LEU A 36 -10.79 5.28 5.97
CA LEU A 36 -10.08 5.21 4.69
C LEU A 36 -10.86 5.77 3.49
N LEU A 37 -12.18 5.92 3.59
CA LEU A 37 -13.00 6.42 2.49
C LEU A 37 -13.03 7.96 2.48
N PRO A 38 -12.55 8.64 1.44
CA PRO A 38 -12.41 10.11 1.44
C PRO A 38 -13.72 10.89 1.62
N LYS A 39 -14.85 10.31 1.22
CA LYS A 39 -16.19 10.91 1.34
C LYS A 39 -16.93 10.51 2.62
N SER A 40 -16.30 9.73 3.49
CA SER A 40 -16.86 9.34 4.78
C SER A 40 -16.84 10.54 5.74
N PRO A 41 -17.90 10.74 6.54
CA PRO A 41 -17.89 11.74 7.62
C PRO A 41 -16.75 11.54 8.63
N THR A 42 -16.26 10.30 8.77
CA THR A 42 -15.18 9.92 9.68
C THR A 42 -13.84 9.71 8.97
N ALA A 43 -13.70 10.20 7.73
CA ALA A 43 -12.47 10.09 6.96
C ALA A 43 -11.28 10.69 7.72
N THR A 44 -10.14 10.00 7.71
CA THR A 44 -8.91 10.53 8.29
C THR A 44 -8.40 11.74 7.50
N SER A 45 -7.89 12.73 8.24
CA SER A 45 -7.17 13.88 7.68
C SER A 45 -5.70 13.57 7.34
N SER A 46 -5.20 12.39 7.70
CA SER A 46 -3.83 11.94 7.42
C SER A 46 -3.64 11.57 5.95
N ARG A 47 -3.64 12.59 5.09
CA ARG A 47 -3.53 12.48 3.62
C ARG A 47 -2.73 13.62 3.02
N THR A 48 -2.19 13.38 1.83
CA THR A 48 -1.69 14.45 0.96
C THR A 48 -2.85 15.20 0.28
N ASP A 49 -2.55 16.34 -0.34
CA ASP A 49 -3.55 17.14 -1.08
C ASP A 49 -4.19 16.34 -2.24
N SER A 50 -3.42 15.49 -2.92
CA SER A 50 -3.94 14.59 -3.97
C SER A 50 -4.52 13.26 -3.43
N GLY A 51 -4.65 13.11 -2.12
CA GLY A 51 -5.44 12.03 -1.49
C GLY A 51 -4.71 10.73 -1.15
N LEU A 52 -3.38 10.68 -1.25
CA LEU A 52 -2.58 9.56 -0.75
C LEU A 52 -2.70 9.49 0.78
N VAL A 53 -3.00 8.32 1.35
CA VAL A 53 -2.92 8.13 2.82
C VAL A 53 -1.48 8.36 3.27
N TRP A 54 -1.27 9.30 4.18
CA TRP A 54 0.06 9.74 4.60
C TRP A 54 0.12 9.85 6.12
N VAL A 55 0.89 8.97 6.76
CA VAL A 55 0.94 8.82 8.23
C VAL A 55 2.32 9.13 8.80
N SER A 56 3.38 8.83 8.05
CA SER A 56 4.76 8.98 8.48
C SER A 56 5.61 9.44 7.31
N GLN A 57 6.57 10.34 7.59
CA GLN A 57 7.57 10.76 6.60
C GLN A 57 8.59 9.67 6.27
N TRP A 58 8.87 8.78 7.23
CA TRP A 58 9.75 7.64 7.02
C TRP A 58 8.91 6.52 6.43
N ASN A 59 9.24 6.12 5.19
CA ASN A 59 8.52 5.11 4.45
C ASN A 59 7.01 5.43 4.31
N ALA A 60 6.73 6.58 3.69
CA ALA A 60 5.37 7.08 3.48
C ALA A 60 4.44 6.10 2.75
N LEU A 61 4.94 5.28 1.83
CA LEU A 61 4.12 4.34 1.05
C LEU A 61 3.69 3.08 1.80
N GLN A 62 4.23 2.80 2.99
CA GLN A 62 3.84 1.64 3.79
C GLN A 62 2.35 1.62 4.13
N HIS A 63 1.83 2.76 4.60
CA HIS A 63 0.45 2.89 5.04
C HIS A 63 -0.55 2.87 3.88
N PRO A 64 -0.39 3.64 2.79
CA PRO A 64 -1.36 3.64 1.70
C PRO A 64 -1.48 2.28 1.01
N VAL A 65 -0.36 1.57 0.76
CA VAL A 65 -0.44 0.23 0.13
C VAL A 65 -1.08 -0.81 1.06
N ALA A 66 -0.79 -0.76 2.37
CA ALA A 66 -1.42 -1.65 3.34
C ALA A 66 -2.92 -1.34 3.51
N SER A 67 -3.28 -0.07 3.64
CA SER A 67 -4.67 0.38 3.72
C SER A 67 -5.47 -0.01 2.48
N ALA A 68 -4.89 0.17 1.29
CA ALA A 68 -5.51 -0.24 0.03
C ALA A 68 -5.71 -1.76 -0.02
N LEU A 69 -4.71 -2.57 0.34
CA LEU A 69 -4.84 -4.02 0.37
C LEU A 69 -5.97 -4.46 1.32
N LEU A 70 -6.02 -3.88 2.52
CA LEU A 70 -7.09 -4.18 3.48
C LEU A 70 -8.47 -3.76 2.97
N ALA A 71 -8.58 -2.64 2.24
CA ALA A 71 -9.83 -2.19 1.65
C ALA A 71 -10.32 -3.13 0.53
N VAL A 72 -9.43 -3.64 -0.33
CA VAL A 72 -9.80 -4.65 -1.35
C VAL A 72 -10.25 -5.95 -0.68
N ILE A 73 -9.48 -6.44 0.30
CA ILE A 73 -9.84 -7.67 1.02
C ILE A 73 -11.22 -7.53 1.68
N TYR A 74 -11.49 -6.39 2.31
CA TYR A 74 -12.79 -6.16 2.95
C TYR A 74 -13.92 -6.01 1.92
N SER A 75 -13.67 -5.35 0.79
CA SER A 75 -14.60 -5.34 -0.36
C SER A 75 -14.96 -6.76 -0.79
N ASP A 76 -13.97 -7.65 -0.91
CA ASP A 76 -14.19 -9.04 -1.32
C ASP A 76 -14.97 -9.83 -0.26
N TYR A 77 -14.75 -9.54 1.04
CA TYR A 77 -15.56 -10.10 2.11
C TYR A 77 -17.03 -9.67 1.99
N MET A 78 -17.27 -8.38 1.74
CA MET A 78 -18.61 -7.86 1.56
C MET A 78 -19.31 -8.48 0.34
N LEU A 79 -18.63 -8.56 -0.81
CA LEU A 79 -19.17 -9.16 -2.03
C LEU A 79 -19.54 -10.63 -1.81
N THR A 80 -18.63 -11.40 -1.23
CA THR A 80 -18.83 -12.84 -1.00
C THR A 80 -19.95 -13.11 0.00
N SER A 81 -19.99 -12.36 1.09
CA SER A 81 -21.04 -12.49 2.13
C SER A 81 -22.37 -11.87 1.75
N ARG A 82 -22.46 -11.22 0.57
CA ARG A 82 -23.62 -10.43 0.12
C ARG A 82 -23.97 -9.28 1.07
N THR A 83 -22.96 -8.71 1.75
CA THR A 83 -23.10 -7.49 2.53
C THR A 83 -23.14 -6.30 1.57
N ALA A 84 -24.32 -5.70 1.40
CA ALA A 84 -24.53 -4.67 0.38
C ALA A 84 -23.80 -3.34 0.68
N LYS A 85 -23.65 -2.98 1.96
CA LYS A 85 -23.11 -1.70 2.41
C LYS A 85 -22.58 -1.74 3.84
N ILE A 86 -21.62 -0.87 4.14
CA ILE A 86 -21.24 -0.48 5.51
C ILE A 86 -21.81 0.90 5.84
N SER A 87 -21.99 1.20 7.13
CA SER A 87 -22.50 2.48 7.62
C SER A 87 -21.38 3.26 8.31
N CYS A 88 -21.10 4.46 7.82
CA CYS A 88 -20.12 5.39 8.36
C CYS A 88 -20.85 6.66 8.79
N ASP A 89 -21.22 6.75 10.08
CA ASP A 89 -21.92 7.90 10.67
C ASP A 89 -23.13 8.39 9.82
N GLY A 90 -24.04 7.48 9.51
CA GLY A 90 -25.25 7.75 8.72
C GLY A 90 -25.05 7.74 7.19
N HIS A 91 -23.81 7.72 6.69
CA HIS A 91 -23.50 7.55 5.27
C HIS A 91 -23.24 6.08 4.92
N TYR A 92 -23.61 5.67 3.71
CA TYR A 92 -23.47 4.29 3.27
C TYR A 92 -22.47 4.13 2.14
N PHE A 93 -21.61 3.11 2.25
CA PHE A 93 -20.58 2.80 1.26
C PHE A 93 -20.69 1.35 0.81
N ARG A 94 -20.55 1.13 -0.50
CA ARG A 94 -20.62 -0.17 -1.17
C ARG A 94 -19.22 -0.79 -1.29
N PRO A 95 -19.12 -2.10 -1.56
CA PRO A 95 -17.83 -2.74 -1.84
C PRO A 95 -17.05 -2.03 -2.97
N SER A 96 -17.75 -1.56 -3.99
CA SER A 96 -17.16 -0.80 -5.09
C SER A 96 -16.46 0.49 -4.64
N ASP A 97 -16.90 1.13 -3.56
CA ASP A 97 -16.29 2.35 -3.05
C ASP A 97 -14.95 2.05 -2.37
N LEU A 98 -14.86 0.93 -1.64
CA LEU A 98 -13.62 0.42 -1.06
C LEU A 98 -12.61 0.03 -2.15
N ARG A 99 -13.07 -0.67 -3.19
CA ARG A 99 -12.21 -1.06 -4.32
C ARG A 99 -11.70 0.17 -5.09
N LYS A 100 -12.55 1.18 -5.31
CA LYS A 100 -12.13 2.47 -5.92
C LYS A 100 -11.08 3.19 -5.07
N PHE A 101 -11.27 3.23 -3.76
CA PHE A 101 -10.24 3.77 -2.86
C PHE A 101 -8.92 3.01 -3.02
N ALA A 102 -8.94 1.68 -3.00
CA ALA A 102 -7.72 0.91 -3.15
C ALA A 102 -7.02 1.13 -4.50
N MET A 103 -7.78 1.20 -5.59
CA MET A 103 -7.27 1.57 -6.92
C MET A 103 -6.59 2.94 -6.87
N SER A 104 -7.22 3.95 -6.26
CA SER A 104 -6.62 5.29 -6.18
C SER A 104 -5.23 5.31 -5.51
N GLN A 105 -5.02 4.48 -4.48
CA GLN A 105 -3.71 4.40 -3.82
C GLN A 105 -2.69 3.64 -4.69
N ALA A 106 -3.12 2.59 -5.40
CA ALA A 106 -2.26 1.88 -6.34
C ALA A 106 -1.88 2.76 -7.53
N ASP A 107 -2.85 3.47 -8.12
CA ASP A 107 -2.64 4.38 -9.23
C ASP A 107 -1.69 5.51 -8.84
N TYR A 108 -1.84 6.08 -7.63
CA TYR A 108 -0.89 7.06 -7.10
C TYR A 108 0.53 6.47 -7.03
N VAL A 109 0.69 5.25 -6.50
CA VAL A 109 2.00 4.58 -6.42
C VAL A 109 2.60 4.36 -7.81
N LEU A 110 1.77 4.06 -8.81
CA LEU A 110 2.20 3.67 -10.15
C LEU A 110 2.36 4.85 -11.13
N GLY A 111 1.95 6.06 -10.76
CA GLY A 111 2.23 7.27 -11.54
C GLY A 111 1.17 8.35 -11.55
N ASP A 112 -0.04 8.09 -11.06
CA ASP A 112 -1.09 9.12 -10.95
C ASP A 112 -0.91 9.97 -9.69
N ASN A 113 0.21 10.70 -9.68
CA ASN A 113 0.59 11.64 -8.63
C ASN A 113 1.12 12.93 -9.28
N PRO A 114 1.30 14.01 -8.50
CA PRO A 114 1.79 15.29 -9.04
C PRO A 114 3.16 15.21 -9.74
N MET A 115 4.01 14.28 -9.31
CA MET A 115 5.34 14.06 -9.89
C MET A 115 5.31 13.29 -11.22
N LYS A 116 4.15 12.72 -11.59
CA LYS A 116 3.92 11.84 -12.74
C LYS A 116 5.00 10.78 -12.86
N MET A 117 5.30 10.13 -11.73
CA MET A 117 6.34 9.12 -11.60
C MET A 117 5.85 7.90 -10.85
N SER A 118 6.24 6.72 -11.30
CA SER A 118 6.06 5.49 -10.52
C SER A 118 7.02 5.48 -9.34
N TYR A 119 6.55 5.13 -8.15
CA TYR A 119 7.40 4.80 -7.00
C TYR A 119 7.77 3.30 -6.95
N LEU A 120 7.27 2.50 -7.90
CA LEU A 120 7.72 1.13 -8.14
C LEU A 120 8.85 1.15 -9.17
N VAL A 121 10.06 0.78 -8.73
CA VAL A 121 11.28 0.85 -9.55
C VAL A 121 11.18 -0.05 -10.77
N GLY A 122 11.48 0.50 -11.94
CA GLY A 122 11.42 -0.21 -13.23
C GLY A 122 10.03 -0.32 -13.84
N TYR A 123 9.01 0.35 -13.27
CA TYR A 123 7.67 0.43 -13.83
C TYR A 123 7.38 1.83 -14.36
N GLY A 124 6.74 1.91 -15.55
CA GLY A 124 6.40 3.16 -16.22
C GLY A 124 7.62 3.89 -16.81
N ASP A 125 7.37 5.05 -17.43
CA ASP A 125 8.40 5.81 -18.15
C ASP A 125 9.31 6.62 -17.21
N LYS A 126 8.86 6.89 -15.99
CA LYS A 126 9.58 7.68 -14.98
C LYS A 126 9.50 7.00 -13.61
N TYR A 127 10.65 6.61 -13.06
CA TYR A 127 10.78 5.94 -11.77
C TYR A 127 12.11 6.30 -11.08
N PRO A 128 12.29 6.07 -9.76
CA PRO A 128 13.52 6.36 -9.04
C PRO A 128 14.74 5.62 -9.61
N GLN A 129 15.80 6.36 -9.89
CA GLN A 129 17.07 5.89 -10.42
C GLN A 129 18.20 5.93 -9.38
N TYR A 130 17.95 6.51 -8.20
CA TYR A 130 18.92 6.69 -7.11
C TYR A 130 18.42 6.05 -5.81
N VAL A 131 17.95 4.82 -5.90
CA VAL A 131 17.49 3.98 -4.79
C VAL A 131 18.60 3.76 -3.75
N HIS A 132 18.28 3.93 -2.46
CA HIS A 132 19.17 3.63 -1.34
C HIS A 132 19.33 2.12 -1.16
N HIS A 133 20.02 1.45 -2.09
CA HIS A 133 20.22 0.00 -2.06
C HIS A 133 21.60 -0.37 -2.59
N ARG A 134 22.41 -1.02 -1.75
CA ARG A 134 23.82 -1.35 -2.07
C ARG A 134 23.95 -2.22 -3.32
N GLY A 135 23.14 -3.27 -3.43
CA GLY A 135 23.13 -4.12 -4.63
C GLY A 135 22.67 -3.39 -5.90
N ALA A 136 21.96 -2.27 -5.76
CA ALA A 136 21.57 -1.45 -6.90
C ALA A 136 22.66 -0.44 -7.27
N SER A 137 23.36 0.14 -6.29
CA SER A 137 24.34 1.22 -6.46
C SER A 137 25.74 0.77 -6.85
N ILE A 138 26.11 -0.47 -6.55
CA ILE A 138 27.44 -1.02 -6.81
C ILE A 138 27.41 -1.81 -8.13
N PRO A 139 28.23 -1.49 -9.14
CA PRO A 139 28.34 -2.30 -10.36
C PRO A 139 28.65 -3.77 -10.04
N ALA A 140 28.06 -4.70 -10.78
CA ALA A 140 28.17 -6.13 -10.50
C ALA A 140 29.62 -6.67 -10.56
N ASP A 141 30.48 -6.01 -11.33
CA ASP A 141 31.90 -6.31 -11.52
C ASP A 141 32.83 -5.53 -10.57
N ALA A 142 32.29 -4.64 -9.74
CA ALA A 142 33.09 -3.84 -8.84
C ALA A 142 33.51 -4.62 -7.58
N THR A 143 34.81 -4.68 -7.33
CA THR A 143 35.35 -5.08 -6.01
C THR A 143 35.23 -3.90 -5.06
N THR A 144 34.41 -4.04 -4.01
CA THR A 144 34.14 -2.97 -3.04
C THR A 144 34.28 -3.48 -1.61
N GLY A 145 35.03 -2.77 -0.79
CA GLY A 145 35.13 -3.00 0.66
C GLY A 145 34.23 -2.08 1.49
N CYS A 146 34.34 -2.17 2.81
CA CYS A 146 33.47 -1.42 3.73
C CYS A 146 33.70 0.10 3.73
N LYS A 147 34.93 0.59 3.47
CA LYS A 147 35.29 2.01 3.56
C LYS A 147 35.19 2.73 2.22
N ASP A 148 35.61 2.08 1.16
CA ASP A 148 35.54 2.54 -0.23
C ASP A 148 34.12 2.49 -0.79
N GLY A 149 33.20 1.69 -0.20
CA GLY A 149 31.81 1.61 -0.63
C GLY A 149 30.99 2.90 -0.54
N PHE A 150 31.42 3.88 0.26
CA PHE A 150 30.75 5.19 0.34
C PHE A 150 30.80 5.98 -0.96
N GLN A 151 31.73 5.68 -1.88
CA GLN A 151 31.75 6.30 -3.20
C GLN A 151 30.46 6.01 -3.98
N TRP A 152 29.90 4.81 -3.83
CA TRP A 152 28.64 4.40 -4.48
C TRP A 152 27.42 5.08 -3.87
N LEU A 153 27.46 5.38 -2.57
CA LEU A 153 26.42 6.18 -1.91
C LEU A 153 26.44 7.64 -2.39
N LYS A 154 27.64 8.19 -2.64
CA LYS A 154 27.87 9.61 -3.00
C LYS A 154 27.91 9.89 -4.50
N SER A 155 27.97 8.86 -5.33
CA SER A 155 27.99 8.99 -6.80
C SER A 155 26.82 9.85 -7.28
N ASP A 156 27.00 10.59 -8.36
CA ASP A 156 25.97 11.36 -9.07
C ASP A 156 25.35 10.57 -10.25
N LYS A 157 25.89 9.37 -10.53
CA LYS A 157 25.36 8.48 -11.57
C LYS A 157 24.17 7.67 -11.08
N PRO A 158 23.18 7.36 -11.94
CA PRO A 158 22.12 6.40 -11.64
C PRO A 158 22.64 5.06 -11.10
N ASN A 159 21.79 4.31 -10.39
CA ASN A 159 22.09 2.95 -9.99
C ASN A 159 22.44 2.08 -11.23
N PRO A 160 23.63 1.43 -11.27
CA PRO A 160 24.01 0.58 -12.40
C PRO A 160 23.12 -0.67 -12.53
N ASN A 161 22.57 -1.18 -11.42
CA ASN A 161 21.65 -2.30 -11.43
C ASN A 161 20.25 -1.83 -11.04
N ILE A 162 19.26 -2.08 -11.90
CA ILE A 162 17.87 -1.69 -11.63
C ILE A 162 17.29 -2.65 -10.58
N ALA A 163 16.85 -2.12 -9.45
CA ALA A 163 16.14 -2.87 -8.42
C ALA A 163 14.68 -3.11 -8.85
N MET A 164 14.48 -3.90 -9.90
CA MET A 164 13.17 -4.12 -10.52
C MET A 164 12.12 -4.56 -9.50
N GLY A 165 10.97 -3.86 -9.49
CA GLY A 165 9.85 -4.16 -8.59
C GLY A 165 10.06 -3.72 -7.14
N ALA A 166 11.16 -3.04 -6.81
CA ALA A 166 11.35 -2.46 -5.49
C ALA A 166 10.40 -1.27 -5.28
N LEU A 167 9.62 -1.31 -4.20
CA LEU A 167 8.79 -0.18 -3.79
C LEU A 167 9.57 0.69 -2.79
N VAL A 168 9.89 1.92 -3.20
CA VAL A 168 10.63 2.88 -2.37
C VAL A 168 9.76 3.48 -1.27
N GLY A 169 10.36 4.26 -0.37
CA GLY A 169 9.67 4.91 0.75
C GLY A 169 8.59 5.91 0.34
N GLY A 170 8.76 6.63 -0.78
CA GLY A 170 7.74 7.51 -1.35
C GLY A 170 7.84 8.99 -1.02
N PRO A 171 6.81 9.78 -1.32
CA PRO A 171 6.88 11.24 -1.26
C PRO A 171 6.74 11.79 0.17
N PHE A 172 7.16 13.03 0.35
CA PHE A 172 6.83 13.82 1.53
C PHE A 172 5.36 14.26 1.48
N LEU A 173 4.87 14.85 2.58
CA LEU A 173 3.48 15.29 2.69
C LEU A 173 3.09 16.30 1.58
N ASN A 174 4.02 17.15 1.17
CA ASN A 174 3.84 18.09 0.06
C ASN A 174 3.96 17.45 -1.33
N GLU A 175 3.93 16.12 -1.41
CA GLU A 175 3.96 15.33 -2.64
C GLU A 175 5.25 15.44 -3.45
N SER A 176 6.29 16.03 -2.85
CA SER A 176 7.63 16.10 -3.43
C SER A 176 8.39 14.78 -3.21
N PHE A 177 9.20 14.41 -4.20
CA PHE A 177 10.09 13.26 -4.14
C PHE A 177 11.49 13.68 -4.63
N VAL A 178 12.49 13.49 -3.78
CA VAL A 178 13.90 13.78 -4.09
C VAL A 178 14.61 12.45 -4.31
N ASP A 179 14.83 12.12 -5.58
CA ASP A 179 15.50 10.90 -6.02
C ASP A 179 17.01 10.99 -5.77
N SER A 180 17.39 10.73 -4.51
CA SER A 180 18.76 10.77 -4.04
C SER A 180 19.03 9.60 -3.13
N ARG A 181 20.12 8.87 -3.39
CA ARG A 181 20.54 7.76 -2.52
C ARG A 181 20.72 8.19 -1.08
N ASN A 182 21.08 9.44 -0.79
CA ASN A 182 21.26 9.86 0.60
C ASN A 182 19.93 10.17 1.32
N ASN A 183 18.83 10.24 0.58
CA ASN A 183 17.49 10.45 1.11
C ASN A 183 16.79 9.11 1.35
N SER A 184 17.26 8.38 2.36
CA SER A 184 16.72 7.05 2.71
C SER A 184 15.23 7.10 3.09
N MET A 185 14.72 8.22 3.60
CA MET A 185 13.29 8.37 3.92
C MET A 185 12.37 8.06 2.71
N GLN A 186 12.79 8.52 1.52
CA GLN A 186 11.99 8.42 0.29
C GLN A 186 12.49 7.30 -0.63
N THR A 187 13.80 7.04 -0.67
CA THR A 187 14.42 6.16 -1.66
C THR A 187 14.79 4.78 -1.14
N GLU A 188 14.61 4.50 0.16
CA GLU A 188 14.88 3.18 0.72
C GLU A 188 13.77 2.19 0.33
N PRO A 189 14.10 1.11 -0.40
CA PRO A 189 13.15 0.07 -0.70
C PRO A 189 13.03 -0.88 0.51
N SER A 190 11.85 -1.44 0.71
CA SER A 190 11.64 -2.40 1.81
C SER A 190 10.89 -3.64 1.36
N THR A 191 11.28 -4.79 1.93
CA THR A 191 10.69 -6.09 1.59
C THR A 191 9.22 -6.16 1.96
N TYR A 192 8.83 -5.56 3.07
CA TYR A 192 7.44 -5.57 3.54
C TYR A 192 6.54 -4.68 2.67
N ASN A 193 7.02 -3.54 2.16
CA ASN A 193 6.28 -2.76 1.17
C ASN A 193 6.11 -3.55 -0.14
N SER A 194 7.20 -4.13 -0.65
CA SER A 194 7.18 -4.95 -1.86
C SER A 194 6.22 -6.15 -1.74
N ALA A 195 6.17 -6.81 -0.59
CA ALA A 195 5.22 -7.90 -0.34
C ALA A 195 3.77 -7.41 -0.38
N VAL A 196 3.47 -6.27 0.25
CA VAL A 196 2.10 -5.74 0.32
C VAL A 196 1.62 -5.23 -1.02
N ILE A 197 2.47 -4.54 -1.81
CA ILE A 197 2.07 -4.06 -3.14
C ILE A 197 1.81 -5.23 -4.10
N VAL A 198 2.58 -6.32 -4.03
CA VAL A 198 2.29 -7.55 -4.78
C VAL A 198 0.91 -8.10 -4.42
N GLY A 199 0.60 -8.17 -3.12
CA GLY A 199 -0.74 -8.56 -2.64
C GLY A 199 -1.84 -7.65 -3.19
N LEU A 200 -1.65 -6.33 -3.09
CA LEU A 200 -2.63 -5.33 -3.56
C LEU A 200 -2.89 -5.47 -5.06
N LEU A 201 -1.83 -5.47 -5.88
CA LEU A 201 -1.96 -5.56 -7.33
C LEU A 201 -2.60 -6.88 -7.74
N SER A 202 -2.21 -8.00 -7.11
CA SER A 202 -2.84 -9.30 -7.31
C SER A 202 -4.35 -9.27 -7.02
N SER A 203 -4.77 -8.70 -5.89
CA SER A 203 -6.19 -8.55 -5.52
C SER A 203 -6.97 -7.59 -6.44
N LEU A 204 -6.30 -6.61 -7.06
CA LEU A 204 -6.93 -5.67 -7.98
C LEU A 204 -7.13 -6.25 -9.38
N VAL A 205 -6.21 -7.08 -9.87
CA VAL A 205 -6.35 -7.74 -11.19
C VAL A 205 -7.25 -8.97 -11.14
N THR A 206 -7.36 -9.63 -9.98
CA THR A 206 -8.31 -10.71 -9.80
C THR A 206 -9.71 -10.15 -9.54
N THR A 207 -10.67 -10.51 -10.39
CA THR A 207 -12.09 -10.48 -10.04
C THR A 207 -12.44 -11.84 -9.44
N SER A 208 -12.00 -12.11 -8.22
CA SER A 208 -12.20 -13.44 -7.62
C SER A 208 -13.48 -13.50 -6.79
N SER A 209 -14.43 -14.29 -7.29
CA SER A 209 -15.23 -15.17 -6.44
C SER A 209 -14.28 -16.07 -5.65
N VAL A 210 -14.14 -15.80 -4.35
CA VAL A 210 -13.51 -16.59 -3.26
C VAL A 210 -12.41 -17.56 -3.67
N VAL A 211 -11.19 -17.36 -3.13
CA VAL A 211 -10.22 -18.44 -3.00
C VAL A 211 -10.85 -19.53 -2.12
N GLN A 212 -11.33 -20.61 -2.74
CA GLN A 212 -11.73 -21.80 -2.01
C GLN A 212 -10.51 -22.25 -1.20
N SER A 213 -10.73 -22.52 0.09
CA SER A 213 -9.69 -23.06 0.95
C SER A 213 -9.10 -24.30 0.26
N PHE A 214 -7.77 -24.38 0.16
CA PHE A 214 -7.10 -25.64 -0.12
C PHE A 214 -7.26 -26.52 1.12
N THR A 215 -8.42 -27.17 1.24
CA THR A 215 -8.67 -28.28 2.17
C THR A 215 -8.49 -29.58 1.44
#